data_AF-A0AAN8WZQ0-F1
#
_entry.id   AF-A0AAN8WZQ0-F1
#
_cell.length_a   1.000
_cell.length_b   1.000
_cell.length_c   1.000
_cell.angle_alpha   90.00
_cell.angle_beta   90.00
_cell.angle_gamma   90.00
#
_symmetry.space_group_name_H-M   'P 1'
#
loop_
_entity.id
_entity.type
_entity.pdbx_description
1 polymer ?
#
loop_
_entity_poly.entity_id
_entity_poly.type
_entity_poly.pdbx_seq_one_letter_code
_entity_poly.pdbx_strand_id
1 'polypeptide(L)'
;MASKEASGESDESGIEVRIIGEPIGKGLFATKNFKSGDVIFEERPLVSCQFLWNAAYGYLACDYCMRPLETAEENASRLAQNPQLSLPYPDFCDTKKDAVVECPHCDASYCSRECRASAWNQYHETLCLRSFTPDPTHPLVMLQEAWKWWGLQAESCHLKGSSSSSSKKRIRTSEVEYG
;
A
#
# COMPACT_ATOMS: atom_id res chain seq x y z
N MET A 1 -44.34 9.02 -13.83
CA MET A 1 -43.83 9.92 -12.77
C MET A 1 -43.66 9.09 -11.51
N ALA A 2 -42.43 8.79 -11.14
CA ALA A 2 -42.09 8.19 -9.85
C ALA A 2 -40.66 8.64 -9.55
N SER A 3 -40.56 9.84 -8.99
CA SER A 3 -39.34 10.40 -8.44
C SER A 3 -38.95 9.54 -7.24
N LYS A 4 -37.80 8.86 -7.28
CA LYS A 4 -37.24 8.21 -6.11
C LYS A 4 -36.25 9.18 -5.48
N GLU A 5 -36.62 9.62 -4.29
CA GLU A 5 -35.94 10.57 -3.43
C GLU A 5 -34.51 10.09 -3.15
N ALA A 6 -33.54 10.95 -3.45
CA ALA A 6 -32.20 10.83 -2.90
C ALA A 6 -32.26 11.35 -1.46
N SER A 7 -32.13 10.45 -0.49
CA SER A 7 -31.93 10.81 0.92
C SER A 7 -30.59 11.52 1.04
N GLY A 8 -30.63 12.85 1.01
CA GLY A 8 -29.50 13.72 1.24
C GLY A 8 -29.17 13.76 2.73
N GLU A 9 -28.32 12.83 3.16
CA GLU A 9 -27.50 13.04 4.34
C GLU A 9 -26.34 13.93 3.88
N SER A 10 -26.28 15.17 4.37
CA SER A 10 -25.27 16.15 3.94
C SER A 10 -23.90 15.69 4.41
N ASP A 11 -23.13 15.09 3.51
CA ASP A 11 -21.75 14.71 3.75
C ASP A 11 -20.89 15.98 3.86
N GLU A 12 -20.41 16.31 5.07
CA GLU A 12 -19.51 17.44 5.34
C GLU A 12 -18.13 17.31 4.67
N SER A 13 -17.84 16.15 4.06
CA SER A 13 -16.58 15.88 3.35
C SER A 13 -16.26 16.93 2.29
N GLY A 14 -17.28 17.54 1.67
CA GLY A 14 -17.10 18.47 0.57
C GLY A 14 -16.86 17.77 -0.77
N ILE A 15 -17.14 16.47 -0.85
CA ILE A 15 -17.09 15.65 -2.06
C ILE A 15 -18.36 14.82 -2.21
N GLU A 16 -18.70 14.45 -3.44
CA GLU A 16 -19.79 13.52 -3.72
C GLU A 16 -19.47 12.61 -4.91
N VAL A 17 -20.08 11.43 -4.94
CA VAL A 17 -19.98 10.49 -6.07
C VAL A 17 -21.08 10.80 -7.08
N ARG A 18 -20.73 11.05 -8.35
CA ARG A 18 -21.71 11.19 -9.45
C ARG A 18 -21.47 10.13 -10.53
N ILE A 19 -22.55 9.75 -11.21
CA ILE A 19 -22.50 8.92 -12.42
C ILE A 19 -22.32 9.85 -13.62
N ILE A 20 -21.23 9.68 -14.35
CA ILE A 20 -20.86 10.50 -15.52
C ILE A 20 -21.38 9.85 -16.82
N GLY A 21 -21.58 8.53 -16.81
CA GLY A 21 -21.94 7.74 -18.00
C GLY A 21 -20.72 7.16 -18.71
N GLU A 22 -20.94 6.39 -19.78
CA GLU A 22 -19.88 5.69 -20.53
C GLU A 22 -18.97 6.68 -21.31
N PRO A 23 -17.65 6.42 -21.40
CA PRO A 23 -16.90 5.26 -20.90
C PRO A 23 -16.38 5.42 -19.45
N ILE A 24 -16.80 6.47 -18.74
CA ILE A 24 -16.16 6.92 -17.49
C ILE A 24 -16.79 6.26 -16.25
N GLY A 25 -18.10 6.00 -16.27
CA GLY A 25 -18.81 5.38 -15.15
C GLY A 25 -19.06 6.36 -14.00
N LYS A 26 -18.34 6.22 -12.88
CA LYS A 26 -18.50 7.03 -11.65
C LYS A 26 -17.29 7.93 -11.43
N GLY A 27 -17.50 9.10 -10.85
CA GLY A 27 -16.43 10.01 -10.44
C GLY A 27 -16.72 10.71 -9.12
N LEU A 28 -15.67 11.23 -8.49
CA LEU A 28 -15.75 12.11 -7.31
C LEU A 28 -15.77 13.57 -7.76
N PHE A 29 -16.68 14.35 -7.19
CA PHE A 29 -16.90 15.75 -7.50
C PHE A 29 -16.82 16.58 -6.23
N ALA A 30 -16.14 17.73 -6.29
CA ALA A 30 -16.11 18.67 -5.18
C ALA A 30 -17.47 19.37 -5.04
N THR A 31 -18.00 19.44 -3.81
CA THR A 31 -19.20 20.21 -3.45
C THR A 31 -18.85 21.53 -2.77
N LYS A 32 -17.56 21.77 -2.50
CA LYS A 32 -16.98 23.02 -2.02
C LYS A 32 -15.67 23.36 -2.72
N ASN A 33 -15.17 24.58 -2.53
CA ASN A 33 -13.85 24.98 -3.03
C ASN A 33 -12.75 24.43 -2.11
N PHE A 34 -11.72 23.83 -2.71
CA PHE A 34 -10.48 23.42 -2.02
C PHE A 34 -9.32 24.33 -2.43
N LYS A 35 -8.41 24.59 -1.49
CA LYS A 35 -7.16 25.33 -1.69
C LYS A 35 -5.98 24.37 -1.84
N SER A 36 -4.89 24.87 -2.39
CA SER A 36 -3.63 24.11 -2.43
C SER A 36 -3.18 23.76 -1.01
N GLY A 37 -2.91 22.48 -0.77
CA GLY A 37 -2.57 21.94 0.54
C GLY A 37 -3.76 21.37 1.33
N ASP A 38 -4.99 21.54 0.87
CA ASP A 38 -6.15 20.93 1.54
C ASP A 38 -6.17 19.41 1.34
N VAL A 39 -6.50 18.69 2.42
CA VAL A 39 -6.80 17.27 2.36
C VAL A 39 -8.25 17.10 1.89
N ILE A 40 -8.44 16.49 0.72
CA ILE A 40 -9.77 16.28 0.12
C ILE A 40 -10.51 15.15 0.84
N PHE A 41 -9.85 14.00 1.03
CA PHE A 41 -10.32 12.90 1.87
C PHE A 41 -9.14 12.04 2.31
N GLU A 42 -9.33 11.28 3.38
CA GLU A 42 -8.42 10.22 3.82
C GLU A 42 -9.21 8.92 3.96
N GLU A 43 -8.59 7.81 3.59
CA GLU A 43 -9.19 6.49 3.73
C GLU A 43 -8.17 5.54 4.37
N ARG A 44 -8.67 4.65 5.22
CA ARG A 44 -7.87 3.52 5.72
C ARG A 44 -8.03 2.35 4.76
N PRO A 45 -6.94 1.71 4.31
CA PRO A 45 -7.05 0.58 3.40
C PRO A 45 -7.87 -0.54 4.05
N LEU A 46 -8.77 -1.15 3.26
CA LEU A 46 -9.56 -2.29 3.73
C LEU A 46 -8.68 -3.49 4.07
N VAL A 47 -7.64 -3.72 3.27
CA VAL A 47 -6.61 -4.75 3.47
C VAL A 47 -5.26 -4.12 3.20
N SER A 48 -4.29 -4.41 4.07
CA SER A 48 -2.89 -4.07 3.85
C SER A 48 -2.05 -5.34 3.87
N CYS A 49 -1.12 -5.46 2.91
CA CYS A 49 -0.15 -6.55 2.89
C CYS A 49 1.17 -6.06 2.30
N GLN A 50 2.27 -6.62 2.79
CA GLN A 50 3.59 -6.30 2.25
C GLN A 50 3.75 -6.92 0.85
N PHE A 51 4.51 -6.25 -0.01
CA PHE A 51 4.92 -6.83 -1.29
C PHE A 51 5.66 -8.16 -1.07
N LEU A 52 5.29 -9.21 -1.80
CA LEU A 52 5.76 -10.58 -1.56
C LEU A 52 7.27 -10.74 -1.61
N TRP A 53 7.96 -9.98 -2.49
CA TRP A 53 9.42 -10.01 -2.53
C TRP A 53 10.05 -9.28 -1.34
N ASN A 54 9.44 -8.21 -0.82
CA ASN A 54 9.94 -7.55 0.39
C ASN A 54 9.85 -8.50 1.59
N ALA A 55 8.73 -9.21 1.72
CA ALA A 55 8.58 -10.26 2.74
C ALA A 55 9.64 -11.37 2.56
N ALA A 56 9.83 -11.85 1.32
CA ALA A 56 10.83 -12.89 1.01
C ALA A 56 12.29 -12.44 1.26
N TYR A 57 12.59 -11.15 1.07
CA TYR A 57 13.90 -10.55 1.38
C TYR A 57 14.06 -10.15 2.86
N GLY A 58 13.05 -10.43 3.70
CA GLY A 58 13.12 -10.22 5.14
C GLY A 58 13.00 -8.75 5.57
N TYR A 59 12.31 -7.91 4.79
CA TYR A 59 11.99 -6.55 5.24
C TYR A 59 10.99 -6.61 6.39
N LEU A 60 11.32 -5.98 7.52
CA LEU A 60 10.46 -5.99 8.70
C LEU A 60 9.48 -4.81 8.66
N ALA A 61 8.20 -5.10 8.45
CA ALA A 61 7.13 -4.11 8.41
C ALA A 61 5.89 -4.59 9.18
N CYS A 62 5.16 -3.64 9.77
CA CYS A 62 3.89 -3.90 10.43
C CYS A 62 2.86 -4.38 9.41
N ASP A 63 2.27 -5.55 9.64
CA ASP A 63 1.28 -6.14 8.72
C ASP A 63 -0.07 -5.40 8.71
N TYR A 64 -0.21 -4.32 9.50
CA TYR A 64 -1.38 -3.42 9.51
C TYR A 64 -1.12 -2.06 8.84
N CYS A 65 -0.12 -1.33 9.34
CA CYS A 65 0.13 0.06 8.94
C CYS A 65 1.37 0.24 8.07
N MET A 66 2.07 -0.85 7.73
CA MET A 66 3.29 -0.88 6.91
C MET A 66 4.47 -0.07 7.45
N ARG A 67 4.39 0.43 8.69
CA ARG A 67 5.53 1.06 9.37
C ARG A 67 6.68 0.06 9.55
N PRO A 68 7.94 0.50 9.43
CA PRO A 68 9.09 -0.37 9.66
C PRO A 68 9.12 -0.87 11.11
N LEU A 69 9.61 -2.11 11.30
CA LEU A 69 9.80 -2.72 12.62
C LEU A 69 11.28 -2.83 13.01
N GLU A 70 12.18 -2.39 12.12
CA GLU A 70 13.60 -2.16 12.37
C GLU A 70 13.94 -0.68 12.15
N THR A 71 15.09 -0.23 12.66
CA THR A 71 15.54 1.13 12.38
C THR A 71 15.98 1.27 10.92
N ALA A 72 15.98 2.50 10.42
CA ALA A 72 16.49 2.78 9.07
C ALA A 72 17.95 2.34 8.91
N GLU A 73 18.77 2.51 9.96
CA GLU A 73 20.19 2.14 9.96
C GLU A 73 20.38 0.63 9.97
N GLU A 74 19.59 -0.12 10.75
CA GLU A 74 19.61 -1.59 10.74
C GLU A 74 19.24 -2.15 9.37
N ASN A 75 18.15 -1.64 8.78
CA ASN A 75 17.72 -2.03 7.44
C ASN A 75 18.82 -1.71 6.40
N ALA A 76 19.37 -0.49 6.41
CA ALA A 76 20.42 -0.07 5.48
C ALA A 76 21.70 -0.90 5.65
N SER A 77 22.13 -1.15 6.89
CA SER A 77 23.31 -1.95 7.22
C SER A 77 23.16 -3.39 6.75
N ARG A 78 21.98 -3.99 6.97
CA ARG A 78 21.64 -5.35 6.52
C ARG A 78 21.65 -5.47 5.01
N LEU A 79 20.98 -4.55 4.31
CA LEU A 79 20.88 -4.58 2.84
C LEU A 79 22.22 -4.29 2.16
N ALA A 80 23.02 -3.37 2.72
CA ALA A 80 24.35 -3.04 2.22
C ALA A 80 25.45 -4.04 2.66
N GLN A 81 25.11 -5.00 3.54
CA GLN A 81 26.06 -5.92 4.17
C GLN A 81 27.24 -5.17 4.82
N ASN A 82 26.97 -4.00 5.40
CA ASN A 82 27.96 -3.14 6.02
C ASN A 82 27.53 -2.78 7.45
N PRO A 83 28.02 -3.50 8.48
CA PRO A 83 27.72 -3.22 9.89
C PRO A 83 28.30 -1.90 10.40
N GLN A 84 29.20 -1.26 9.64
CA GLN A 84 29.79 0.04 9.97
C GLN A 84 29.06 1.20 9.28
N LEU A 85 27.97 0.90 8.56
CA LEU A 85 27.14 1.92 7.93
C LEU A 85 26.43 2.71 9.03
N SER A 86 26.62 4.03 9.02
CA SER A 86 25.87 4.95 9.86
C SER A 86 25.07 5.91 8.99
N LEU A 87 23.78 6.05 9.30
CA LEU A 87 22.91 6.96 8.57
C LEU A 87 23.00 8.37 9.15
N PRO A 88 22.98 9.40 8.30
CA PRO A 88 22.81 10.76 8.78
C PRO A 88 21.40 10.88 9.39
N TYR A 89 21.30 11.51 10.57
CA TYR A 89 20.05 11.81 11.29
C TYR A 89 19.32 10.62 11.94
N PRO A 90 19.96 9.89 12.87
CA PRO A 90 19.33 8.77 13.59
C PRO A 90 18.08 9.21 14.39
N ASP A 91 18.03 10.47 14.83
CA ASP A 91 16.93 11.03 15.64
C ASP A 91 15.57 11.10 14.90
N PHE A 92 15.57 10.92 13.57
CA PHE A 92 14.34 10.90 12.77
C PHE A 92 13.77 9.49 12.57
N CYS A 93 14.41 8.46 13.15
CA CYS A 93 13.87 7.11 13.17
C CYS A 93 12.88 6.96 14.33
N ASP A 94 11.58 6.83 14.02
CA ASP A 94 10.50 6.71 15.01
C ASP A 94 10.15 5.24 15.36
N THR A 95 10.92 4.27 14.85
CA THR A 95 10.69 2.84 15.09
C THR A 95 10.82 2.50 16.58
N LYS A 96 9.72 2.03 17.18
CA LYS A 96 9.66 1.54 18.56
C LYS A 96 9.73 0.02 18.62
N LYS A 97 10.96 -0.51 18.66
CA LYS A 97 11.21 -1.96 18.62
C LYS A 97 10.66 -2.70 19.84
N ASP A 98 10.62 -2.03 20.99
CA ASP A 98 10.07 -2.53 22.25
C ASP A 98 8.56 -2.76 22.23
N ALA A 99 7.85 -2.07 21.33
CA ALA A 99 6.39 -2.18 21.17
C ALA A 99 5.98 -3.26 20.16
N VAL A 100 6.94 -3.87 19.45
CA VAL A 100 6.65 -4.87 18.41
C VAL A 100 6.01 -6.11 19.04
N VAL A 101 4.92 -6.58 18.42
CA VAL A 101 4.21 -7.78 18.84
C VAL A 101 3.91 -8.65 17.63
N GLU A 102 3.90 -9.95 17.84
CA GLU A 102 3.65 -10.95 16.80
C GLU A 102 2.23 -11.53 16.92
N CYS A 103 1.77 -12.13 15.82
CA CYS A 103 0.63 -13.01 15.83
C CYS A 103 0.96 -14.28 16.62
N PRO A 104 0.10 -14.75 17.54
CA PRO A 104 0.35 -15.99 18.28
C PRO A 104 0.20 -17.26 17.43
N HIS A 105 -0.16 -17.13 16.15
CA HIS A 105 -0.51 -18.25 15.28
C HIS A 105 0.31 -18.29 13.97
N CYS A 106 1.06 -17.24 13.63
CA CYS A 106 1.89 -17.19 12.42
C CYS A 106 3.00 -16.11 12.57
N ASP A 107 3.83 -15.94 11.55
CA ASP A 107 4.99 -15.03 11.57
C ASP A 107 4.66 -13.54 11.33
N ALA A 108 3.38 -13.16 11.28
CA ALA A 108 3.00 -11.77 11.06
C ALA A 108 3.35 -10.90 12.28
N SER A 109 3.96 -9.74 12.03
CA SER A 109 4.45 -8.82 13.04
C SER A 109 3.76 -7.46 12.96
N TYR A 110 3.62 -6.78 14.10
CA TYR A 110 2.90 -5.52 14.22
C TYR A 110 3.66 -4.55 15.12
N CYS A 111 3.60 -3.26 14.83
CA CYS A 111 4.27 -2.24 15.63
C CYS A 111 3.62 -1.99 17.01
N SER A 112 2.41 -2.52 17.24
CA SER A 112 1.70 -2.40 18.52
C SER A 112 0.58 -3.43 18.65
N ARG A 113 0.06 -3.60 19.88
CA ARG A 113 -1.09 -4.48 20.16
C ARG A 113 -2.37 -4.01 19.45
N GLU A 114 -2.53 -2.70 19.29
CA GLU A 114 -3.66 -2.08 18.61
C GLU A 114 -3.63 -2.37 17.10
N CYS A 115 -2.44 -2.33 16.48
CA CYS A 115 -2.27 -2.71 15.08
C CYS A 115 -2.58 -4.20 14.87
N ARG A 116 -2.10 -5.07 15.75
CA ARG A 116 -2.42 -6.51 15.70
C ARG A 116 -3.93 -6.76 15.82
N ALA A 117 -4.59 -6.13 16.79
CA ALA A 117 -6.03 -6.29 16.99
C ALA A 117 -6.84 -5.73 15.81
N SER A 118 -6.45 -4.56 15.28
CA SER A 118 -7.09 -3.96 14.12
C SER A 118 -6.97 -4.84 12.87
N ALA A 119 -5.78 -5.37 12.60
CA ALA A 119 -5.56 -6.30 11.49
C ALA A 119 -6.37 -7.58 11.66
N TRP A 120 -6.36 -8.18 12.86
CA TRP A 120 -7.13 -9.38 13.17
C TRP A 120 -8.61 -9.22 12.83
N ASN A 121 -9.21 -8.14 13.33
CA ASN A 121 -10.64 -7.87 13.17
C ASN A 121 -11.04 -7.46 11.74
N GLN A 122 -10.10 -6.98 10.92
CA GLN A 122 -10.40 -6.51 9.55
C GLN A 122 -10.16 -7.58 8.49
N TYR A 123 -9.00 -8.25 8.51
CA TYR A 123 -8.63 -9.18 7.43
C TYR A 123 -7.69 -10.31 7.85
N HIS A 124 -6.85 -10.12 8.88
CA HIS A 124 -5.81 -11.09 9.19
C HIS A 124 -6.38 -12.41 9.70
N GLU A 125 -7.49 -12.43 10.44
CA GLU A 125 -8.12 -13.70 10.86
C GLU A 125 -8.43 -14.63 9.68
N THR A 126 -8.91 -14.06 8.58
CA THR A 126 -9.24 -14.78 7.35
C THR A 126 -7.99 -15.21 6.56
N LEU A 127 -6.92 -14.44 6.63
CA LEU A 127 -5.67 -14.69 5.88
C LEU A 127 -4.64 -15.50 6.68
N CYS A 128 -4.83 -15.66 7.99
CA CYS A 128 -3.89 -16.32 8.89
C CYS A 128 -3.83 -17.82 8.58
N LEU A 129 -2.66 -18.31 8.19
CA LEU A 129 -2.41 -19.73 7.95
C LEU A 129 -2.38 -20.57 9.23
N ARG A 130 -2.35 -19.91 10.40
CA ARG A 130 -2.20 -20.53 11.72
C ARG A 130 -1.05 -21.55 11.78
N SER A 131 0.03 -21.24 11.08
CA SER A 131 1.28 -22.00 11.04
C SER A 131 2.46 -21.05 10.93
N PHE A 132 3.54 -21.34 11.66
CA PHE A 132 4.86 -20.69 11.55
C PHE A 132 5.74 -21.36 10.48
N THR A 133 5.30 -22.52 9.95
CA THR A 133 5.94 -23.20 8.83
C THR A 133 4.87 -23.41 7.77
N PRO A 134 4.66 -22.43 6.87
CA PRO A 134 3.60 -22.52 5.86
C PRO A 134 3.75 -23.78 5.02
N ASP A 135 2.68 -24.58 4.93
CA ASP A 135 2.66 -25.76 4.07
C ASP A 135 2.76 -25.32 2.60
N PRO A 136 3.77 -25.79 1.84
CA PRO A 136 3.93 -25.45 0.43
C PRO A 136 2.71 -25.81 -0.44
N THR A 137 1.89 -26.76 0.01
CA THR A 137 0.67 -27.19 -0.69
C THR A 137 -0.57 -26.39 -0.30
N HIS A 138 -0.45 -25.47 0.68
CA HIS A 138 -1.56 -24.62 1.07
C HIS A 138 -1.95 -23.66 -0.07
N PRO A 139 -3.24 -23.53 -0.42
CA PRO A 139 -3.66 -22.73 -1.58
C PRO A 139 -3.16 -21.28 -1.58
N LEU A 140 -3.13 -20.62 -0.41
CA LEU A 140 -2.58 -19.26 -0.31
C LEU A 140 -1.07 -19.20 -0.53
N VAL A 141 -0.32 -20.22 -0.08
CA VAL A 141 1.13 -20.28 -0.30
C VAL A 141 1.42 -20.50 -1.78
N MET A 142 0.70 -21.44 -2.41
CA MET A 142 0.79 -21.67 -3.85
C MET A 142 0.45 -20.41 -4.66
N LEU A 143 -0.59 -19.66 -4.24
CA LEU A 143 -0.96 -18.39 -4.86
C LEU A 143 0.16 -17.36 -4.73
N GLN A 144 0.73 -17.19 -3.53
CA GLN A 144 1.83 -16.25 -3.30
C GLN A 144 3.05 -16.60 -4.15
N GLU A 145 3.43 -17.88 -4.24
CA GLU A 145 4.54 -18.31 -5.09
C GLU A 145 4.24 -18.05 -6.57
N ALA A 146 3.05 -18.40 -7.06
CA ALA A 146 2.66 -18.11 -8.45
C ALA A 146 2.73 -16.61 -8.78
N TRP A 147 2.31 -15.76 -7.85
CA TRP A 147 2.38 -14.29 -8.01
C TRP A 147 3.82 -13.77 -8.08
N LYS A 148 4.74 -14.32 -7.28
CA LYS A 148 6.18 -13.96 -7.36
C LYS A 148 6.75 -14.24 -8.75
N TRP A 149 6.37 -15.37 -9.37
CA TRP A 149 6.80 -15.73 -10.73
C TRP A 149 6.21 -14.80 -11.81
N TRP A 150 4.93 -14.43 -11.70
CA TRP A 150 4.29 -13.53 -12.67
C TRP A 150 4.82 -12.09 -12.62
N GLY A 151 5.17 -11.59 -11.43
CA GLY A 151 5.81 -10.27 -11.28
C GLY A 151 7.14 -10.16 -12.04
N LEU A 152 7.95 -11.22 -12.00
CA LEU A 152 9.22 -11.28 -12.74
C LEU A 152 9.05 -11.28 -14.27
N GLN A 153 7.95 -11.85 -14.78
CA GLN A 153 7.65 -11.81 -16.21
C GLN A 153 7.25 -10.41 -16.71
N ALA A 154 6.51 -9.64 -15.90
CA ALA A 154 6.12 -8.27 -16.25
C ALA A 154 7.31 -7.30 -16.34
N GLU A 155 8.29 -7.43 -15.42
CA GLU A 155 9.54 -6.65 -15.44
C GLU A 155 10.49 -7.10 -16.56
N SER A 156 10.62 -8.41 -16.80
CA SER A 156 11.40 -8.93 -17.94
C SER A 156 10.83 -8.54 -19.30
N CYS A 157 9.51 -8.32 -19.39
CA CYS A 157 8.87 -7.88 -20.64
C CYS A 157 9.17 -6.41 -20.97
N HIS A 158 9.47 -5.56 -19.97
CA HIS A 158 9.93 -4.19 -20.20
C HIS A 158 11.38 -4.11 -20.69
N LEU A 159 12.25 -5.03 -20.26
CA LEU A 159 13.66 -5.07 -20.67
C LEU A 159 13.88 -5.65 -22.08
N LYS A 160 12.91 -6.40 -22.63
CA LYS A 160 12.98 -6.94 -24.00
C LYS A 160 12.40 -6.00 -25.07
N GLY A 161 11.96 -4.79 -24.70
CA GLY A 161 11.38 -3.80 -25.60
C GLY A 161 12.33 -2.70 -26.08
N SER A 162 13.58 -2.63 -25.59
CA SER A 162 14.52 -1.57 -25.97
C SER A 162 15.35 -1.93 -27.20
N SER A 163 14.71 -2.13 -28.35
CA SER A 163 15.33 -1.89 -29.66
C SER A 163 14.93 -0.50 -30.13
N SER A 164 15.88 0.44 -29.98
CA SER A 164 16.01 1.72 -30.70
C SER A 164 14.75 2.33 -31.34
N SER A 165 14.15 3.31 -30.67
CA SER A 165 13.70 4.54 -31.33
C SER A 165 13.58 5.65 -30.30
N SER A 166 14.52 6.62 -30.36
CA SER A 166 14.43 7.85 -29.60
C SER A 166 13.18 8.62 -30.02
N SER A 167 12.18 8.68 -29.15
CA SER A 167 11.12 9.68 -29.20
C SER A 167 10.84 10.14 -27.79
N LYS A 168 11.46 11.26 -27.41
CA LYS A 168 11.15 12.02 -26.18
C LYS A 168 9.67 12.40 -26.22
N LYS A 169 8.80 11.65 -25.55
CA LYS A 169 7.45 12.12 -25.22
C LYS A 169 7.55 13.07 -24.03
N ARG A 170 7.74 14.34 -24.33
CA ARG A 170 7.53 15.46 -23.40
C ARG A 170 6.01 15.63 -23.24
N ILE A 171 5.48 15.41 -22.04
CA ILE A 171 4.11 15.78 -21.70
C ILE A 171 4.05 17.31 -21.71
N ARG A 172 3.37 17.89 -22.70
CA ARG A 172 3.00 19.32 -22.68
C ARG A 172 1.72 19.43 -21.86
N THR A 173 1.77 20.19 -20.78
CA THR A 173 0.56 20.76 -20.17
C THR A 173 0.00 21.79 -21.15
N SER A 174 -1.23 21.58 -21.62
CA SER A 174 -1.94 22.60 -22.38
C SER A 174 -2.27 23.76 -21.43
N GLU A 175 -1.73 24.94 -21.71
CA GLU A 175 -2.20 26.19 -21.13
C GLU A 175 -3.67 26.37 -21.51
N VAL A 176 -4.52 26.61 -20.52
CA VAL A 176 -5.91 27.01 -20.73
C VAL A 176 -5.89 28.54 -20.85
N GLU A 177 -6.08 29.04 -22.07
CA GLU A 177 -6.33 30.46 -22.30
C GLU A 177 -7.73 30.83 -21.76
N TYR A 178 -7.78 31.80 -20.85
CA TYR A 178 -9.03 32.42 -20.45
C TYR A 178 -9.43 33.44 -21.53
N GLY A 179 -10.61 33.22 -22.11
CA GLY A 179 -11.37 34.25 -22.81
C GLY A 179 -12.26 35.03 -21.85
#